data_AF-A0A926YAT7-F1
#
_entry.id   AF-A0A926YAT7-F1
#
_cell.length_a   1.000
_cell.length_b   1.000
_cell.length_c   1.000
_cell.angle_alpha   90.00
_cell.angle_beta   90.00
_cell.angle_gamma   90.00
#
_symmetry.space_group_name_H-M   'P 1'
#
loop_
_entity.id
_entity.type
_entity.pdbx_description
1 polymer ?
#
loop_
_entity_poly.entity_id
_entity_poly.type
_entity_poly.pdbx_seq_one_letter_code
_entity_poly.pdbx_strand_id
1 'polypeptide(L)'
;MLTLCDYQILDQVHESDKSIVYRTLRSQDNLPVILKVLKEEFPTPEQVARYKQEYETIQILNLEGIVKAYGWQKYRNTVALVLEFLGQSL
;
A
#
# COMPACT_ATOMS: atom_id res chain seq x y z
N MET A 1 1.72 15.70 10.72
CA MET A 1 1.77 15.10 9.36
C MET A 1 2.86 14.05 9.36
N LEU A 2 2.51 12.81 8.98
CA LEU A 2 3.46 11.70 8.90
C LEU A 2 3.94 11.60 7.45
N THR A 3 5.23 11.80 7.22
CA THR A 3 5.85 11.72 5.90
C THR A 3 6.41 10.31 5.72
N LEU A 4 5.77 9.51 4.87
CA LEU A 4 6.52 8.50 4.11
C LEU A 4 7.29 9.33 3.08
N CYS A 5 8.61 9.20 2.94
CA CYS A 5 9.46 10.22 2.30
C CYS A 5 8.98 10.77 0.94
N ASP A 6 8.18 10.00 0.19
CA ASP A 6 7.61 10.38 -1.11
C ASP A 6 6.07 10.43 -1.15
N TYR A 7 5.38 10.31 0.00
CA TYR A 7 3.92 10.30 0.07
C TYR A 7 3.37 11.14 1.22
N GLN A 8 2.45 12.03 0.87
CA GLN A 8 1.64 12.78 1.82
C GLN A 8 0.40 11.98 2.19
N ILE A 9 0.29 11.57 3.46
CA ILE A 9 -0.93 10.94 3.98
C ILE A 9 -2.06 11.98 4.03
N LEU A 10 -3.16 11.68 3.35
CA LEU A 10 -4.38 12.50 3.36
C LEU A 10 -5.36 12.00 4.41
N ASP A 11 -5.65 10.70 4.40
CA ASP A 11 -6.66 10.09 5.24
C ASP A 11 -6.36 8.61 5.52
N GLN A 12 -6.85 8.09 6.64
CA GLN A 12 -6.83 6.66 6.94
C GLN A 12 -8.18 6.06 6.54
N VAL A 13 -8.20 5.42 5.37
CA VAL A 13 -9.45 4.91 4.79
C VAL A 13 -9.89 3.57 5.39
N HIS A 14 -8.95 2.79 5.91
CA HIS A 14 -9.28 1.52 6.53
C HIS A 14 -8.21 1.07 7.51
N GLU A 15 -8.65 0.35 8.54
CA GLU A 15 -7.77 -0.30 9.50
C GLU A 15 -8.26 -1.71 9.79
N SER A 16 -7.36 -2.67 9.66
CA SER A 16 -7.57 -4.05 10.08
C SER A 16 -6.56 -4.44 11.16
N ASP A 17 -6.67 -5.66 11.69
CA ASP A 17 -5.71 -6.23 12.65
C ASP A 17 -4.27 -6.28 12.08
N LYS A 18 -4.14 -6.53 10.77
CA LYS A 18 -2.84 -6.79 10.11
C LYS A 18 -2.27 -5.60 9.35
N SER A 19 -3.10 -4.65 8.95
CA SER A 19 -2.68 -3.56 8.05
C SER A 19 -3.51 -2.30 8.25
N ILE A 20 -2.92 -1.16 7.92
CA ILE A 20 -3.58 0.14 7.82
C ILE A 20 -3.53 0.58 6.36
N VAL A 21 -4.65 1.07 5.86
CA VAL A 21 -4.79 1.61 4.50
C VAL A 21 -4.91 3.12 4.60
N TYR A 22 -3.97 3.81 3.95
CA TYR A 22 -3.97 5.27 3.83
C TYR A 22 -4.29 5.68 2.41
N ARG A 23 -5.11 6.71 2.26
CA ARG A 23 -5.17 7.49 1.03
C ARG A 23 -4.06 8.53 1.08
N THR A 24 -3.23 8.55 0.05
CA THR A 24 -2.07 9.45 0.01
C THR A 24 -1.93 10.13 -1.35
N LEU A 25 -1.08 11.15 -1.41
CA LEU A 25 -0.59 11.77 -2.65
C LEU A 25 0.90 11.50 -2.76
N ARG A 26 1.34 10.97 -3.90
CA ARG A 26 2.76 10.83 -4.22
C ARG A 26 3.36 12.21 -4.50
N SER A 27 4.35 12.62 -3.72
CA SER A 27 4.95 13.97 -3.76
C SER A 27 5.61 14.30 -5.10
N GLN A 28 6.09 13.29 -5.84
CA GLN A 28 6.79 13.50 -7.11
C GLN A 28 5.88 14.05 -8.22
N ASP A 29 4.62 13.59 -8.29
CA ASP A 29 3.73 13.89 -9.42
C ASP A 29 2.32 14.30 -8.98
N ASN A 30 2.07 14.44 -7.67
CA ASN A 30 0.74 14.61 -7.07
C ASN A 30 -0.26 13.52 -7.47
N LEU A 31 0.23 12.32 -7.76
CA LEU A 31 -0.63 11.18 -8.11
C LEU A 31 -1.32 10.65 -6.84
N PRO A 32 -2.66 10.57 -6.80
CA PRO A 32 -3.36 9.94 -5.69
C PRO A 32 -3.11 8.44 -5.72
N VAL A 33 -2.71 7.89 -4.57
CA VAL A 33 -2.43 6.46 -4.41
C VAL A 33 -2.99 5.95 -3.09
N ILE A 34 -3.12 4.63 -2.99
CA ILE A 34 -3.43 3.94 -1.74
C ILE A 34 -2.13 3.32 -1.20
N LEU A 35 -1.84 3.56 0.08
CA LEU A 35 -0.75 2.90 0.80
C LEU A 35 -1.31 1.92 1.81
N LYS A 36 -1.08 0.63 1.58
CA LYS A 36 -1.44 -0.44 2.52
C LYS A 36 -0.19 -0.83 3.31
N VAL A 37 -0.10 -0.37 4.55
CA VAL A 37 1.04 -0.57 5.47
C VAL A 37 0.74 -1.72 6.41
N LEU A 38 1.65 -2.69 6.56
CA LEU A 38 1.51 -3.74 7.57
C LEU A 38 1.73 -3.16 8.98
N LYS A 39 0.83 -3.49 9.92
CA LYS A 39 0.92 -3.03 11.32
C LYS A 39 2.05 -3.70 12.10
N GLU A 40 2.44 -4.92 11.71
CA GLU A 40 3.50 -5.65 12.40
C GLU A 40 4.84 -4.96 12.19
N GLU A 41 5.45 -4.54 13.30
CA GLU A 41 6.79 -3.97 13.33
C GLU A 41 7.87 -5.04 13.07
N PHE A 42 7.54 -6.32 13.26
CA PHE A 42 8.42 -7.47 12.98
C PHE A 42 7.60 -8.61 12.37
N PRO A 43 7.17 -8.51 11.11
CA PRO A 43 6.43 -9.58 10.46
C PRO A 43 7.33 -10.82 10.36
N THR A 44 6.77 -11.99 10.65
CA THR A 44 7.45 -13.26 10.39
C THR A 44 7.74 -13.39 8.88
N PRO A 45 8.77 -14.17 8.49
CA PRO A 45 9.07 -14.43 7.09
C PRO A 45 7.86 -14.95 6.29
N GLU A 46 6.98 -15.72 6.93
CA GLU A 46 5.74 -16.23 6.34
C GLU A 46 4.74 -15.11 6.04
N GLN A 47 4.59 -14.14 6.94
CA GLN A 47 3.72 -12.98 6.69
C GLN A 47 4.26 -12.11 5.56
N VAL A 48 5.57 -11.88 5.53
CA VAL A 48 6.22 -11.16 4.41
C VAL A 48 6.01 -11.91 3.10
N ALA A 49 6.20 -13.24 3.08
CA ALA A 49 6.01 -14.06 1.89
C ALA A 49 4.57 -14.04 1.39
N ARG A 50 3.58 -14.15 2.29
CA ARG A 50 2.16 -14.07 1.93
C ARG A 50 1.80 -12.71 1.31
N TYR A 51 2.35 -11.65 1.89
CA TYR A 51 2.07 -10.29 1.42
C TYR A 51 2.78 -10.01 0.08
N LYS A 52 3.96 -10.58 -0.11
CA LYS A 52 4.64 -10.60 -1.41
C LYS A 52 3.83 -11.38 -2.47
N GLN A 53 3.27 -12.53 -2.12
CA GLN A 53 2.39 -13.28 -3.02
C GLN A 53 1.13 -12.48 -3.41
N GLU A 54 0.55 -11.74 -2.47
CA GLU A 54 -0.58 -10.84 -2.75
C GLU A 54 -0.16 -9.75 -3.76
N TYR A 55 0.99 -9.13 -3.55
CA TYR A 55 1.57 -8.16 -4.50
C TYR A 55 1.80 -8.78 -5.89
N GLU A 56 2.46 -9.94 -5.95
CA GLU A 56 2.74 -10.62 -7.22
C GLU A 56 1.45 -11.01 -7.95
N THR A 57 0.42 -11.44 -7.22
CA THR A 57 -0.89 -11.76 -7.79
C THR A 57 -1.54 -10.53 -8.42
N ILE A 58 -1.57 -9.41 -7.70
CA ILE A 58 -2.13 -8.14 -8.21
C ILE A 58 -1.33 -7.64 -9.42
N GLN A 59 0.00 -7.79 -9.39
CA GLN A 59 0.87 -7.37 -10.49
C GLN A 59 0.67 -8.24 -11.75
N ILE A 60 0.43 -9.54 -11.60
CA ILE A 60 0.15 -10.47 -12.72
C ILE A 60 -1.23 -10.18 -13.32
N LEU A 61 -2.21 -9.86 -12.46
CA LEU A 61 -3.59 -9.57 -12.84
C LEU A 61 -3.80 -8.19 -13.45
N ASN A 62 -2.75 -7.52 -13.97
CA ASN A 62 -2.76 -6.17 -14.57
C ASN A 62 -3.74 -6.04 -15.76
N LEU A 63 -5.03 -6.07 -15.45
CA LEU A 63 -6.20 -6.07 -16.31
C LEU A 63 -7.00 -4.82 -16.00
N GLU A 64 -7.70 -4.29 -17.01
CA GLU A 64 -8.64 -3.20 -16.80
C GLU A 64 -9.73 -3.60 -15.80
N GLY A 65 -9.85 -2.83 -14.70
CA GLY A 65 -10.81 -3.07 -13.62
C GLY A 65 -10.22 -3.66 -12.33
N ILE A 66 -8.94 -4.06 -12.32
CA ILE A 66 -8.24 -4.49 -11.10
C ILE A 66 -7.29 -3.37 -10.65
N VAL A 67 -7.22 -3.12 -9.34
CA VAL A 67 -6.32 -2.12 -8.76
C VAL A 67 -4.87 -2.42 -9.14
N LYS A 68 -4.18 -1.46 -9.78
CA LYS A 68 -2.78 -1.64 -10.14
C LYS A 68 -1.90 -1.49 -8.90
N ALA A 69 -0.89 -2.37 -8.77
CA ALA A 69 0.15 -2.19 -7.78
C ALA A 69 1.31 -1.40 -8.40
N TYR A 70 1.56 -0.19 -7.88
CA TYR A 70 2.65 0.67 -8.33
C TYR A 70 4.00 0.29 -7.71
N GLY A 71 4.00 -0.45 -6.60
CA GLY A 71 5.24 -1.01 -6.07
C GLY A 71 5.18 -1.48 -4.62
N TRP A 72 6.31 -2.04 -4.21
CA TRP A 72 6.57 -2.54 -2.86
C TRP A 72 7.66 -1.70 -2.22
N GLN A 73 7.38 -1.08 -1.07
CA GLN A 73 8.36 -0.28 -0.33
C GLN A 73 8.55 -0.78 1.09
N LYS A 74 9.78 -0.68 1.58
CA LYS A 74 10.05 -0.82 3.02
C LYS A 74 9.67 0.47 3.72
N TYR A 75 8.95 0.34 4.83
CA TYR A 75 8.61 1.46 5.70
C TYR A 75 8.97 1.10 7.13
N ARG A 76 9.96 1.80 7.72
CA ARG A 76 10.53 1.43 9.03
C ARG A 76 10.95 -0.06 9.02
N ASN A 77 10.45 -0.86 9.96
CA ASN A 77 10.69 -2.29 10.07
C ASN A 77 9.60 -3.13 9.39
N THR A 78 8.67 -2.48 8.68
CA THR A 78 7.55 -3.11 7.99
C THR A 78 7.58 -2.83 6.48
N VAL A 79 6.53 -3.24 5.78
CA VAL A 79 6.36 -3.05 4.34
C VAL A 79 5.07 -2.30 4.04
N ALA A 80 5.14 -1.50 2.99
CA ALA A 80 4.04 -0.71 2.46
C ALA A 80 3.84 -1.07 0.99
N LEU A 81 2.60 -1.40 0.64
CA LEU A 81 2.19 -1.65 -0.72
C LEU A 81 1.58 -0.38 -1.31
N VAL A 82 2.07 0.03 -2.49
CA VAL A 82 1.57 1.19 -3.22
C VAL A 82 0.60 0.72 -4.29
N LEU A 83 -0.64 1.21 -4.21
CA LEU A 83 -1.75 0.79 -5.06
C LEU A 83 -2.39 2.00 -5.76
N GLU A 84 -3.01 1.75 -6.91
CA GLU A 84 -3.80 2.74 -7.64
C GLU A 84 -5.03 3.18 -6.83
N PHE A 85 -5.28 4.49 -6.85
CA PHE A 85 -6.50 5.05 -6.28
C PHE A 85 -7.58 5.15 -7.37
N LEU A 86 -8.61 4.30 -7.28
CA LEU A 86 -9.70 4.21 -8.27
C LEU A 86 -10.85 5.21 -8.02
N GLY A 87 -10.74 6.12 -7.06
CA GLY A 87 -11.75 7.16 -6.81
C GLY A 87 -13.06 6.67 -6.15
N GLN A 88 -13.36 5.37 -6.20
CA GLN A 88 -14.56 4.79 -5.60
C GLN A 88 -14.19 4.02 -4.33
N SER A 89 -14.86 4.36 -3.23
CA SER A 89 -14.87 3.55 -2.02
C SER A 89 -15.35 2.15 -2.41
N LEU A 90 -14.56 1.13 -2.09
CA LEU A 90 -15.06 -0.24 -1.97
C LEU A 90 -16.10 -0.30 -0.84
#